data_AF-A0A3D8HA68-F1
#
_entry.id   AF-A0A3D8HA68-F1
#
_cell.length_a   1.000
_cell.length_b   1.000
_cell.length_c   1.000
_cell.angle_alpha   90.00
_cell.angle_beta   90.00
_cell.angle_gamma   90.00
#
_symmetry.space_group_name_H-M   'P 1'
#
loop_
_entity.id
_entity.type
_entity.pdbx_description
1 polymer ?
#
loop_
_entity_poly.entity_id
_entity_poly.type
_entity_poly.pdbx_seq_one_letter_code
_entity_poly.pdbx_strand_id
1 'polypeptide(L)'
;MEINRIQTLFDKYRDNYRLSCKPATESQLQEFRRNCMDYGVPAEIMDELVAYFRINNNFFGYFECDDILIFEWYEQGCLWLGQRDLWTFRCLLEKHKYAIGDASEDSFGEDYEFDTIEEMLQAFLSGEKI
;
A
#
# COMPACT_ATOMS: atom_id res chain seq x y z
N MET A 1 3.64 -23.74 -7.77
CA MET A 1 2.69 -22.94 -6.97
C MET A 1 3.53 -21.87 -6.31
N GLU A 2 3.56 -20.67 -6.90
CA GLU A 2 4.34 -19.56 -6.37
C GLU A 2 3.79 -19.21 -5.00
N ILE A 3 4.63 -19.31 -3.97
CA ILE A 3 4.25 -18.89 -2.63
C ILE A 3 4.14 -17.37 -2.69
N ASN A 4 2.93 -16.85 -2.48
CA ASN A 4 2.71 -15.43 -2.37
C ASN A 4 3.47 -14.91 -1.14
N ARG A 5 4.52 -14.14 -1.37
CA ARG A 5 5.44 -13.68 -0.32
C ARG A 5 4.72 -12.75 0.67
N ILE A 6 3.80 -11.91 0.19
CA ILE A 6 2.95 -11.06 1.03
C ILE A 6 2.03 -11.88 1.92
N GLN A 7 1.40 -12.93 1.38
CA GLN A 7 0.59 -13.87 2.19
C GLN A 7 1.44 -14.50 3.30
N THR A 8 2.68 -14.90 2.99
CA THR A 8 3.62 -15.48 3.96
C THR A 8 3.98 -14.48 5.07
N LEU A 9 4.22 -13.22 4.71
CA LEU A 9 4.44 -12.13 5.68
C LEU A 9 3.23 -11.96 6.59
N PHE A 10 2.03 -11.94 6.02
CA PHE A 10 0.81 -11.71 6.79
C PHE A 10 0.53 -12.87 7.73
N ASP A 11 0.78 -14.11 7.31
CA ASP A 11 0.67 -15.28 8.16
C ASP A 11 1.68 -15.26 9.32
N LYS A 12 2.92 -14.82 9.06
CA LYS A 12 3.98 -14.71 10.08
C LYS A 12 3.66 -13.67 11.16
N TYR A 13 3.10 -12.53 10.78
CA TYR A 13 2.86 -11.39 11.69
C TYR A 13 1.39 -11.20 12.10
N ARG A 14 0.52 -12.14 11.70
CA ARG A 14 -0.94 -12.04 11.85
C ARG A 14 -1.36 -11.69 13.27
N ASP A 15 -0.85 -12.42 14.26
CA ASP A 15 -1.29 -12.30 15.65
C ASP A 15 -0.78 -11.01 16.30
N ASN A 16 0.42 -10.59 15.94
CA ASN A 16 1.05 -9.38 16.47
C ASN A 16 0.33 -8.11 15.98
N TYR A 17 -0.13 -8.12 14.73
CA TYR A 17 -0.71 -6.94 14.08
C TYR A 17 -2.20 -7.05 13.76
N ARG A 18 -2.86 -8.16 14.16
CA ARG A 18 -4.26 -8.47 13.84
C ARG A 18 -4.58 -8.33 12.34
N LEU A 19 -3.66 -8.82 11.51
CA LEU A 19 -3.81 -8.72 10.06
C LEU A 19 -4.95 -9.62 9.58
N SER A 20 -5.76 -9.11 8.66
CA SER A 20 -6.70 -9.91 7.87
C SER A 20 -6.28 -9.88 6.42
N CYS A 21 -6.28 -11.02 5.73
CA CYS A 21 -6.21 -11.06 4.27
C CYS A 21 -7.64 -11.08 3.75
N LYS A 22 -8.18 -9.90 3.40
CA LYS A 22 -9.50 -9.79 2.77
C LYS A 22 -9.29 -9.34 1.33
N PRO A 23 -9.24 -10.24 0.34
CA PRO A 23 -9.13 -9.87 -1.06
C PRO A 23 -10.19 -8.87 -1.50
N ALA A 24 -9.82 -7.96 -2.39
CA ALA A 24 -10.76 -7.08 -3.09
C ALA A 24 -11.66 -7.90 -4.01
N THR A 25 -12.90 -7.46 -4.17
CA THR A 25 -13.78 -7.99 -5.21
C THR A 25 -13.39 -7.45 -6.59
N GLU A 26 -13.77 -8.14 -7.65
CA GLU A 26 -13.48 -7.68 -9.02
C GLU A 26 -14.10 -6.30 -9.33
N SER A 27 -15.28 -6.00 -8.79
CA SER A 27 -15.91 -4.67 -8.93
C SER A 27 -15.07 -3.57 -8.26
N GLN A 28 -14.50 -3.84 -7.09
CA GLN A 28 -13.63 -2.88 -6.39
C GLN A 28 -12.32 -2.65 -7.16
N LEU A 29 -11.74 -3.72 -7.70
CA LEU A 29 -10.54 -3.61 -8.54
C LEU A 29 -10.81 -2.81 -9.82
N GLN A 30 -11.98 -2.97 -10.44
CA GLN A 30 -12.38 -2.20 -11.61
C GLN A 30 -12.58 -0.72 -11.29
N GLU A 31 -13.17 -0.42 -10.13
CA GLU A 31 -13.31 0.95 -9.64
C GLU A 31 -11.95 1.59 -9.34
N PHE A 32 -11.07 0.89 -8.63
CA PHE A 32 -9.70 1.35 -8.39
C PHE A 32 -8.96 1.64 -9.70
N ARG A 33 -9.02 0.73 -10.68
CA ARG A 33 -8.40 0.93 -12.01
C ARG A 33 -8.95 2.16 -12.72
N ARG A 34 -10.27 2.38 -12.68
CA ARG A 34 -10.90 3.57 -13.26
C ARG A 34 -10.37 4.83 -12.60
N ASN A 35 -10.32 4.87 -11.26
CA ASN A 35 -9.81 6.02 -10.52
C ASN A 35 -8.32 6.25 -10.86
N CYS A 36 -7.49 5.21 -10.93
CA CYS A 36 -6.09 5.34 -11.39
C CYS A 36 -5.98 5.98 -12.78
N MET A 37 -6.83 5.57 -13.74
CA MET A 37 -6.85 6.16 -15.08
C MET A 37 -7.30 7.62 -15.05
N ASP A 38 -8.32 7.96 -14.25
CA ASP A 38 -8.85 9.31 -14.14
C ASP A 38 -7.84 10.29 -13.53
N TYR A 39 -7.05 9.83 -12.55
CA TYR A 39 -5.98 10.63 -11.95
C TYR A 39 -4.68 10.60 -12.77
N GLY A 40 -4.51 9.65 -13.70
CA GLY A 40 -3.29 9.54 -14.50
C GLY A 40 -2.14 8.79 -13.79
N VAL A 41 -2.47 7.90 -12.86
CA VAL A 41 -1.49 7.03 -12.20
C VAL A 41 -0.80 6.13 -13.23
N PRO A 42 0.55 5.99 -13.19
CA PRO A 42 1.28 5.09 -14.08
C PRO A 42 0.75 3.65 -14.06
N ALA A 43 0.68 3.03 -15.24
CA ALA A 43 0.10 1.69 -15.38
C ALA A 43 0.83 0.63 -14.55
N GLU A 44 2.16 0.75 -14.42
CA GLU A 44 2.99 -0.16 -13.63
C GLU A 44 2.60 -0.12 -12.13
N ILE A 45 2.51 1.09 -11.55
CA ILE A 45 2.04 1.29 -10.17
C ILE A 45 0.62 0.76 -9.97
N MET A 46 -0.28 1.05 -10.93
CA MET A 46 -1.65 0.55 -10.89
C MET A 46 -1.69 -0.99 -10.86
N ASP A 47 -0.91 -1.66 -11.70
CA ASP A 47 -0.90 -3.12 -11.76
C ASP A 47 -0.28 -3.76 -10.52
N GLU A 48 0.76 -3.17 -9.94
CA GLU A 48 1.34 -3.58 -8.66
C GLU A 48 0.33 -3.47 -7.50
N LEU A 49 -0.37 -2.34 -7.41
CA LEU A 49 -1.40 -2.13 -6.39
C LEU A 49 -2.60 -3.08 -6.58
N VAL A 50 -3.04 -3.32 -7.82
CA VAL A 50 -4.10 -4.32 -8.08
C VAL A 50 -3.64 -5.73 -7.71
N ALA A 51 -2.38 -6.08 -7.99
CA ALA A 51 -1.83 -7.36 -7.58
C ALA A 51 -1.85 -7.51 -6.05
N TYR A 52 -1.53 -6.45 -5.31
CA TYR A 52 -1.66 -6.41 -3.86
C TYR A 52 -3.12 -6.54 -3.39
N PHE A 53 -4.04 -5.73 -3.93
CA PHE A 53 -5.44 -5.70 -3.50
C PHE A 53 -6.18 -7.01 -3.76
N ARG A 54 -5.75 -7.81 -4.76
CA ARG A 54 -6.21 -9.19 -4.96
C ARG A 54 -5.89 -10.15 -3.80
N ILE A 55 -4.92 -9.80 -2.97
CA ILE A 55 -4.51 -10.58 -1.79
C ILE A 55 -5.14 -9.96 -0.55
N ASN A 56 -5.03 -8.63 -0.42
CA ASN A 56 -5.60 -7.89 0.68
C ASN A 56 -6.04 -6.48 0.25
N ASN A 57 -7.33 -6.20 0.41
CA ASN A 57 -7.99 -4.99 -0.08
C ASN A 57 -7.65 -3.72 0.70
N ASN A 58 -6.78 -3.78 1.70
CA ASN A 58 -6.45 -2.60 2.50
C ASN A 58 -5.00 -2.62 2.97
N PHE A 59 -4.48 -1.48 3.36
CA PHE A 59 -3.31 -1.42 4.22
C PHE A 59 -3.78 -1.22 5.66
N PHE A 60 -3.57 -2.25 6.48
CA PHE A 60 -3.82 -2.23 7.92
C PHE A 60 -5.24 -1.77 8.33
N GLY A 61 -6.25 -2.04 7.48
CA GLY A 61 -7.65 -1.78 7.76
C GLY A 61 -8.09 -0.32 7.60
N TYR A 62 -7.30 0.53 6.94
CA TYR A 62 -7.62 1.96 6.78
C TYR A 62 -8.54 2.22 5.58
N PHE A 63 -8.03 2.12 4.35
CA PHE A 63 -8.82 2.26 3.12
C PHE A 63 -9.02 0.92 2.43
N GLU A 64 -10.20 0.71 1.85
CA GLU A 64 -10.38 -0.28 0.79
C GLU A 64 -9.96 0.32 -0.56
N CYS A 65 -9.58 -0.51 -1.55
CA CYS A 65 -9.03 0.03 -2.81
C CYS A 65 -9.99 0.89 -3.63
N ASP A 66 -11.30 0.76 -3.40
CA ASP A 66 -12.36 1.57 -3.99
C ASP A 66 -12.62 2.89 -3.24
N ASP A 67 -11.90 3.16 -2.16
CA ASP A 67 -11.98 4.44 -1.45
C ASP A 67 -11.24 5.54 -2.23
N ILE A 68 -11.94 6.63 -2.54
CA ILE A 68 -11.38 7.78 -3.26
C ILE A 68 -10.30 8.52 -2.45
N LEU A 69 -10.29 8.37 -1.13
CA LEU A 69 -9.31 9.01 -0.25
C LEU A 69 -7.86 8.56 -0.52
N ILE A 70 -7.67 7.42 -1.19
CA ILE A 70 -6.33 6.99 -1.66
C ILE A 70 -5.67 8.07 -2.55
N PHE A 71 -6.49 8.85 -3.26
CA PHE A 71 -6.04 9.88 -4.20
C PHE A 71 -6.01 11.28 -3.58
N GLU A 72 -6.31 11.43 -2.28
CA GLU A 72 -6.37 12.74 -1.62
C GLU A 72 -5.05 13.52 -1.74
N TRP A 73 -3.92 12.80 -1.72
CA TRP A 73 -2.59 13.40 -1.82
C TRP A 73 -1.93 13.32 -3.20
N TYR A 74 -2.75 13.08 -4.23
CA TYR A 74 -2.25 12.92 -5.60
C TYR A 74 -1.50 14.16 -6.10
N GLU A 75 -2.02 15.36 -5.82
CA GLU A 75 -1.39 16.63 -6.22
C GLU A 75 -0.05 16.90 -5.50
N GLN A 76 0.21 16.21 -4.39
CA GLN A 76 1.49 16.18 -3.68
C GLN A 76 2.43 15.12 -4.24
N GLY A 77 2.04 14.40 -5.30
CA GLY A 77 2.87 13.40 -5.98
C GLY A 77 2.83 12.02 -5.33
N CYS A 78 1.82 11.71 -4.51
CA CYS A 78 1.71 10.39 -3.89
C CYS A 78 0.27 9.84 -3.80
N LEU A 79 0.16 8.53 -3.64
CA LEU A 79 -1.09 7.86 -3.23
C LEU A 79 -1.03 7.54 -1.75
N TRP A 80 -2.11 7.80 -1.02
CA TRP A 80 -2.24 7.49 0.40
C TRP A 80 -2.83 6.08 0.57
N LEU A 81 -1.95 5.09 0.77
CA LEU A 81 -2.34 3.68 0.77
C LEU A 81 -3.00 3.24 2.08
N GLY A 82 -2.66 3.90 3.19
CA GLY A 82 -3.30 3.69 4.48
C GLY A 82 -2.51 4.28 5.64
N GLN A 83 -2.98 4.00 6.85
CA GLN A 83 -2.36 4.47 8.08
C GLN A 83 -2.48 3.42 9.18
N ARG A 84 -1.47 3.37 10.06
CA ARG A 84 -1.52 2.64 11.31
C ARG A 84 -0.78 3.40 12.40
N ASP A 85 -1.47 3.75 13.48
CA ASP A 85 -0.95 4.61 14.54
C ASP A 85 -0.42 5.93 13.95
N LEU A 86 0.87 6.24 14.12
CA LEU A 86 1.53 7.43 13.56
C LEU A 86 2.13 7.19 12.17
N TRP A 87 2.06 5.96 11.66
CA TRP A 87 2.72 5.53 10.43
C TRP A 87 1.77 5.64 9.24
N THR A 88 2.22 6.34 8.22
CA THR A 88 1.50 6.59 6.98
C THR A 88 2.18 5.85 5.84
N PHE A 89 1.41 5.08 5.08
CA PHE A 89 1.89 4.28 3.96
C PHE A 89 1.53 4.98 2.65
N ARG A 90 2.53 5.22 1.81
CA ARG A 90 2.38 5.98 0.57
C ARG A 90 2.96 5.25 -0.63
N CYS A 91 2.49 5.58 -1.82
CA CYS A 91 3.20 5.33 -3.08
C CYS A 91 3.65 6.67 -3.64
N LEU A 92 4.96 6.91 -3.74
CA LEU A 92 5.56 8.10 -4.30
C LEU A 92 5.63 7.95 -5.83
N LEU A 93 4.81 8.72 -6.54
CA LEU A 93 4.56 8.52 -7.98
C LEU A 93 5.78 8.86 -8.83
N GLU A 94 6.47 9.97 -8.55
CA GLU A 94 7.65 10.39 -9.32
C GLU A 94 8.83 9.44 -9.17
N LYS A 95 9.03 8.91 -7.96
CA LYS A 95 10.11 7.97 -7.64
C LYS A 95 9.77 6.52 -7.96
N HIS A 96 8.48 6.21 -8.17
CA HIS A 96 7.94 4.85 -8.17
C HIS A 96 8.43 4.04 -6.96
N LYS A 97 8.21 4.59 -5.77
CA LYS A 97 8.60 3.95 -4.50
C LYS A 97 7.44 3.84 -3.53
N TYR A 98 7.51 2.87 -2.64
CA TYR A 98 6.59 2.72 -1.52
C TYR A 98 7.26 3.29 -0.27
N ALA A 99 6.53 4.07 0.52
CA ALA A 99 7.15 4.83 1.60
C ALA A 99 6.39 4.71 2.91
N ILE A 100 7.16 4.79 4.00
CA ILE A 100 6.65 4.94 5.37
C ILE A 100 7.06 6.32 5.88
N GLY A 101 6.07 7.12 6.26
CA GLY A 101 6.25 8.45 6.85
C GLY A 101 5.19 8.72 7.92
N ASP A 102 4.89 9.99 8.15
CA ASP A 102 3.74 10.44 8.94
C ASP A 102 2.82 11.36 8.12
N ALA A 103 1.95 12.13 8.76
CA ALA A 103 1.05 13.06 8.07
C ALA A 103 1.76 14.31 7.53
N SER A 104 2.95 14.64 8.05
CA SER A 104 3.73 15.84 7.75
C SER A 104 4.86 15.62 6.75
N GLU A 105 5.33 14.37 6.58
CA GLU A 105 6.38 14.01 5.63
C GLU A 105 6.06 12.76 4.80
N ASP A 106 6.52 12.73 3.55
CA ASP A 106 6.27 11.64 2.60
C ASP A 106 6.98 10.34 2.99
N SER A 107 8.19 10.45 3.53
CA SER A 107 9.01 9.37 4.08
C SER A 107 9.90 9.93 5.19
N PHE A 108 10.26 9.13 6.18
CA PHE A 108 11.26 9.51 7.21
C PHE A 108 12.71 9.54 6.66
N GLY A 109 12.90 9.51 5.34
CA GLY A 109 14.18 9.44 4.64
C GLY A 109 14.24 8.29 3.64
N GLU A 110 15.31 8.24 2.85
CA GLU A 110 15.52 7.24 1.78
C GLU A 110 15.47 5.79 2.30
N ASP A 111 15.87 5.59 3.55
CA ASP A 111 15.83 4.33 4.29
C ASP A 111 14.41 3.80 4.60
N TYR A 112 13.39 4.63 4.34
CA TYR A 112 11.98 4.34 4.48
C TYR A 112 11.26 4.37 3.11
N GLU A 113 12.03 4.37 2.02
CA GLU A 113 11.53 4.27 0.64
C GLU A 113 11.97 2.94 0.03
N PHE A 114 11.00 2.15 -0.39
CA PHE A 114 11.14 0.76 -0.81
C PHE A 114 10.76 0.61 -2.28
N ASP A 115 11.41 -0.32 -2.97
CA ASP A 115 11.12 -0.55 -4.40
C ASP A 115 9.86 -1.40 -4.57
N THR A 116 9.43 -2.12 -3.52
CA THR A 116 8.23 -2.97 -3.56
C THR A 116 7.35 -2.83 -2.31
N ILE A 117 6.05 -3.14 -2.47
CA ILE A 117 5.08 -3.26 -1.37
C ILE A 117 5.55 -4.31 -0.35
N GLU A 118 6.12 -5.42 -0.81
CA GLU A 118 6.61 -6.49 0.06
C GLU A 118 7.71 -5.99 1.01
N GLU A 119 8.69 -5.26 0.48
CA GLU A 119 9.80 -4.70 1.26
C GLU A 119 9.28 -3.71 2.31
N MET A 120 8.38 -2.80 1.91
CA MET A 120 7.75 -1.86 2.83
C MET A 120 7.02 -2.58 3.98
N LEU A 121 6.21 -3.59 3.65
CA LEU A 121 5.46 -4.37 4.64
C LEU A 121 6.41 -5.16 5.55
N GLN A 122 7.47 -5.76 5.01
CA GLN A 122 8.46 -6.49 5.80
C GLN A 122 9.23 -5.57 6.76
N ALA A 123 9.63 -4.37 6.32
CA ALA A 123 10.30 -3.38 7.14
C ALA A 123 9.42 -2.91 8.31
N PHE A 124 8.14 -2.64 8.03
CA PHE A 124 7.17 -2.29 9.07
C PHE A 124 6.91 -3.45 10.05
N LEU A 125 6.51 -4.62 9.53
CA LEU A 125 6.06 -5.75 10.36
C LEU A 125 7.18 -6.38 11.19
N SER A 126 8.44 -6.28 10.76
CA SER A 126 9.59 -6.75 11.54
C SER A 126 9.94 -5.85 12.73
N GLY A 127 9.46 -4.59 12.73
CA GLY A 127 9.88 -3.58 13.70
C GLY A 127 11.28 -3.03 13.45
N GLU A 128 11.91 -3.31 12.30
CA GLU A 128 13.22 -2.73 11.94
C GLU A 128 13.16 -1.22 11.71
N LYS A 129 11.96 -0.69 11.43
CA LYS A 129 11.71 0.70 11.06
C LYS A 129 10.60 1.36 11.90
N ILE A 130 10.32 0.85 13.10
CA ILE A 130 9.30 1.37 14.06
C ILE A 130 9.98 1.86 15.33
#